data_AF-A0A832VA14-F1
#
_entry.id   AF-A0A832VA14-F1
#
_cell.length_a   1.000
_cell.length_b   1.000
_cell.length_c   1.000
_cell.angle_alpha   90.00
_cell.angle_beta   90.00
_cell.angle_gamma   90.00
#
_symmetry.space_group_name_H-M   'P 1'
#
loop_
_entity.id
_entity.type
_entity.pdbx_description
1 polymer ?
#
loop_
_entity_poly.entity_id
_entity_poly.type
_entity_poly.pdbx_seq_one_letter_code
_entity_poly.pdbx_strand_id
1 'polypeptide(L)'
;MVGIRMEGWLVLDGYEDEPAAFGVPNYVGFHIRYVCGVLEARGVPYTYMTIDQWRLSHKKRLEDTEGRAQIKRELSELDGAIVLAGAIVPGKYIRGTPISRGELDKFLAIFPYEQPVLCGGWAIKHWRYDGWTPLRSKLFCAVNDVDASLDHYLSTGEWSHSKRTAEQWSEWALAGARSKAVTTHPDLLTEDGRAGPLTYELELYQGCVRFKRGCK
;
A
#
# COMPACT_ATOMS: atom_id res chain seq x y z
N MET A 1 21.33 -5.25 -11.42
CA MET A 1 20.29 -4.88 -10.44
C MET A 1 20.03 -6.10 -9.59
N VAL A 2 20.46 -6.09 -8.33
CA VAL A 2 20.19 -7.19 -7.40
C VAL A 2 18.68 -7.19 -7.17
N GLY A 3 17.99 -8.28 -7.46
CA GLY A 3 16.56 -8.38 -7.20
C GLY A 3 16.30 -8.17 -5.71
N ILE A 4 15.31 -7.35 -5.36
CA ILE A 4 14.88 -7.20 -3.97
C ILE A 4 14.35 -8.57 -3.54
N ARG A 5 15.02 -9.23 -2.59
CA ARG A 5 14.50 -10.45 -1.98
C ARG A 5 13.28 -10.06 -1.14
N MET A 6 12.11 -10.55 -1.52
CA MET A 6 10.87 -10.31 -0.79
C MET A 6 10.72 -11.36 0.32
N GLU A 7 10.27 -10.92 1.49
CA GLU A 7 9.98 -11.74 2.66
C GLU A 7 8.74 -11.23 3.40
N GLY A 8 8.05 -12.15 4.09
CA GLY A 8 6.88 -11.85 4.90
C GLY A 8 5.70 -11.33 4.09
N TRP A 9 5.09 -10.24 4.54
CA TRP A 9 4.05 -9.53 3.79
C TRP A 9 4.64 -8.60 2.72
N LEU A 10 4.03 -8.48 1.55
CA LEU A 10 4.35 -7.41 0.61
C LEU A 10 3.46 -6.20 0.87
N VAL A 11 4.05 -5.07 1.24
CA VAL A 11 3.37 -3.77 1.28
C VAL A 11 3.69 -3.03 -0.02
N LEU A 12 2.75 -3.04 -0.94
CA LEU A 12 2.83 -2.31 -2.21
C LEU A 12 2.22 -0.92 -2.02
N ASP A 13 3.10 0.08 -1.95
CA ASP A 13 2.73 1.49 -1.97
C ASP A 13 2.38 1.89 -3.40
N GLY A 14 1.08 1.80 -3.72
CA GLY A 14 0.51 2.26 -4.97
C GLY A 14 0.43 3.78 -5.10
N TYR A 15 0.89 4.50 -4.07
CA TYR A 15 0.78 5.93 -3.83
C TYR A 15 -0.65 6.46 -3.73
N GLU A 16 -0.77 7.54 -2.97
CA GLU A 16 -2.01 8.23 -2.68
C GLU A 16 -1.98 9.63 -3.27
N ASP A 17 -3.05 10.07 -3.92
CA ASP A 17 -3.19 11.47 -4.35
C ASP A 17 -4.63 11.90 -4.09
N GLU A 18 -4.85 12.35 -2.87
CA GLU A 18 -6.14 12.76 -2.34
C GLU A 18 -6.06 14.22 -1.90
N PRO A 19 -7.17 14.97 -1.84
CA PRO A 19 -7.14 16.38 -1.45
C PRO A 19 -6.48 16.67 -0.09
N ALA A 20 -6.33 15.67 0.78
CA ALA A 20 -5.71 15.77 2.09
C ALA A 20 -4.36 15.02 2.21
N ALA A 21 -3.91 14.33 1.16
CA ALA A 21 -2.68 13.55 1.15
C ALA A 21 -2.07 13.56 -0.25
N PHE A 22 -0.91 14.20 -0.42
CA PHE A 22 -0.24 14.29 -1.71
C PHE A 22 0.35 12.98 -2.16
N GLY A 23 0.85 12.16 -1.20
CA GLY A 23 1.21 10.73 -1.26
C GLY A 23 1.91 10.16 -2.50
N VAL A 24 2.31 10.97 -3.47
CA VAL A 24 3.08 10.64 -4.67
C VAL A 24 4.48 11.22 -4.51
N PRO A 25 5.54 10.54 -4.99
CA PRO A 25 6.91 11.02 -4.87
C PRO A 25 7.09 12.49 -5.25
N ASN A 26 7.75 13.28 -4.41
CA ASN A 26 8.63 12.91 -3.29
C ASN A 26 7.94 12.79 -1.90
N TYR A 27 6.62 12.65 -1.83
CA TYR A 27 5.90 12.50 -0.56
C TYR A 27 5.69 11.03 -0.17
N VAL A 28 5.74 10.73 1.13
CA VAL A 28 5.25 9.48 1.70
C VAL A 28 4.07 9.78 2.62
N GLY A 29 2.91 9.21 2.27
CA GLY A 29 1.63 9.44 2.94
C GLY A 29 1.58 8.80 4.33
N PHE A 30 0.65 9.26 5.16
CA PHE A 30 0.48 8.71 6.51
C PHE A 30 -0.18 7.33 6.51
N HIS A 31 -1.13 7.04 5.61
CA HIS A 31 -1.82 5.74 5.57
C HIS A 31 -0.86 4.57 5.34
N ILE A 32 0.05 4.68 4.36
CA ILE A 32 1.03 3.61 4.10
C ILE A 32 1.99 3.43 5.28
N ARG A 33 2.35 4.53 5.95
CA ARG A 33 3.20 4.47 7.14
C ARG A 33 2.48 3.81 8.30
N TYR A 34 1.18 4.00 8.46
CA TYR A 34 0.43 3.30 9.52
C TYR A 34 0.22 1.83 9.21
N VAL A 35 -0.02 1.46 7.95
CA VAL A 35 0.00 0.05 7.52
C VAL A 35 1.32 -0.61 7.88
N CYS A 36 2.44 0.05 7.55
CA CYS A 36 3.76 -0.42 7.97
C CYS A 36 3.92 -0.41 9.49
N GLY A 37 3.37 0.60 10.17
CA GLY A 37 3.39 0.75 11.62
C GLY A 37 2.71 -0.41 12.35
N VAL A 38 1.61 -0.95 11.81
CA VAL A 38 0.97 -2.17 12.33
C VAL A 38 1.93 -3.37 12.26
N LEU A 39 2.59 -3.55 11.11
CA LEU A 39 3.53 -4.66 10.92
C LEU A 39 4.74 -4.54 11.85
N GLU A 40 5.30 -3.33 11.97
CA GLU A 40 6.41 -3.03 12.89
C GLU A 40 6.01 -3.25 14.36
N ALA A 41 4.86 -2.73 14.79
CA ALA A 41 4.37 -2.87 16.16
C ALA A 41 4.16 -4.34 16.56
N ARG A 42 3.79 -5.19 15.59
CA ARG A 42 3.55 -6.62 15.80
C ARG A 42 4.78 -7.49 15.53
N GLY A 43 5.89 -6.92 15.07
CA GLY A 43 7.08 -7.67 14.68
C GLY A 43 6.84 -8.62 13.50
N VAL A 44 5.88 -8.30 12.63
CA VAL A 44 5.56 -9.11 11.44
C VAL A 44 6.53 -8.75 10.31
N PRO A 45 7.31 -9.70 9.77
CA PRO A 45 8.20 -9.43 8.66
C PRO A 45 7.42 -8.95 7.43
N TYR A 46 8.00 -7.98 6.73
CA TYR A 46 7.40 -7.47 5.50
C TYR A 46 8.43 -6.82 4.58
N THR A 47 8.09 -6.74 3.31
CA THR A 47 8.81 -5.99 2.29
C THR A 47 7.99 -4.78 1.90
N TYR A 48 8.56 -3.59 2.05
CA TYR A 48 7.99 -2.37 1.49
C TYR A 48 8.47 -2.19 0.04
N MET A 49 7.55 -1.90 -0.87
CA MET A 49 7.87 -1.65 -2.27
C MET A 49 6.95 -0.59 -2.84
N THR A 50 7.50 0.38 -3.54
CA THR A 50 6.70 1.38 -4.25
C THR A 50 6.23 0.87 -5.61
N ILE A 51 5.14 1.43 -6.14
CA ILE A 51 4.67 1.06 -7.48
C ILE A 51 5.71 1.33 -8.57
N ASP A 52 6.55 2.36 -8.40
CA ASP A 52 7.65 2.63 -9.34
C ASP A 52 8.75 1.57 -9.25
N GLN A 53 9.11 1.13 -8.04
CA GLN A 53 10.00 -0.03 -7.88
C GLN A 53 9.40 -1.29 -8.50
N TRP A 54 8.10 -1.55 -8.29
CA TRP A 54 7.39 -2.67 -8.91
C TRP A 54 7.44 -2.61 -10.43
N ARG A 55 7.16 -1.44 -11.03
CA ARG A 55 7.26 -1.22 -12.49
C ARG A 55 8.67 -1.50 -13.00
N LEU A 56 9.69 -0.96 -12.35
CA LEU A 56 11.09 -1.11 -12.75
C LEU A 56 11.58 -2.56 -12.66
N SER A 57 11.16 -3.29 -11.63
CA SER A 57 11.60 -4.67 -11.37
C SER A 57 10.80 -5.72 -12.14
N HIS A 58 9.51 -5.48 -12.41
CA HIS A 58 8.62 -6.53 -12.89
C HIS A 58 7.99 -6.27 -14.26
N LYS A 59 7.90 -5.03 -14.77
CA LYS A 59 7.16 -4.74 -16.02
C LYS A 59 7.60 -5.61 -17.19
N LYS A 60 8.90 -5.71 -17.45
CA LYS A 60 9.45 -6.55 -18.53
C LYS A 60 9.24 -8.05 -18.29
N ARG A 61 9.43 -8.49 -17.03
CA ARG A 61 9.26 -9.90 -16.62
C ARG A 61 7.79 -10.34 -16.74
N LEU A 62 6.83 -9.43 -16.58
CA LEU A 62 5.41 -9.70 -16.74
C LEU A 62 4.97 -9.86 -18.19
N GLU A 63 5.75 -9.38 -19.15
CA GLU A 63 5.49 -9.54 -20.59
C GLU A 63 5.95 -10.90 -21.11
N ASP A 64 6.90 -11.54 -20.41
CA ASP A 64 7.42 -12.87 -20.73
C ASP A 64 6.78 -14.00 -19.91
N THR A 65 6.72 -15.21 -20.45
CA THR A 65 6.11 -16.36 -19.76
C THR A 65 6.98 -16.91 -18.63
N GLU A 66 8.30 -16.98 -18.83
CA GLU A 66 9.24 -17.45 -17.82
C GLU A 66 9.39 -16.43 -16.69
N GLY A 67 9.47 -15.15 -17.04
CA GLY A 67 9.47 -14.03 -16.10
C GLY A 67 8.24 -14.03 -15.20
N ARG A 68 7.03 -14.21 -15.77
CA ARG A 68 5.79 -14.36 -15.00
C ARG A 68 5.82 -15.55 -14.04
N ALA A 69 6.32 -16.70 -14.49
CA ALA A 69 6.44 -17.88 -13.65
C ALA A 69 7.42 -17.65 -12.48
N GLN A 70 8.51 -16.91 -12.72
CA GLN A 70 9.47 -16.57 -11.69
C GLN A 70 8.88 -15.60 -10.65
N ILE A 71 8.20 -14.54 -11.09
CA ILE A 71 7.53 -13.61 -10.17
C ILE A 71 6.50 -14.36 -9.33
N LYS A 72 5.71 -15.23 -9.95
CA LYS A 72 4.72 -16.03 -9.23
C LYS A 72 5.35 -16.90 -8.14
N ARG A 73 6.54 -17.47 -8.38
CA ARG A 73 7.31 -18.20 -7.36
C ARG A 73 7.83 -17.29 -6.25
N GLU A 74 8.33 -16.11 -6.58
CA GLU A 74 8.79 -15.14 -5.58
C GLU A 74 7.62 -14.68 -4.68
N LEU A 75 6.43 -14.48 -5.26
CA LEU A 75 5.23 -14.11 -4.52
C LEU A 75 4.65 -15.28 -3.69
N SER A 76 4.86 -16.54 -4.09
CA SER A 76 4.36 -17.70 -3.34
C SER A 76 5.06 -17.95 -2.01
N GLU A 77 6.23 -17.33 -1.79
CA GLU A 77 6.94 -17.41 -0.52
C GLU A 77 6.45 -16.36 0.51
N LEU A 78 5.53 -15.48 0.11
CA LEU A 78 5.01 -14.42 0.98
C LEU A 78 3.86 -14.89 1.87
N ASP A 79 3.60 -14.16 2.95
CA ASP A 79 2.45 -14.44 3.82
C ASP A 79 1.15 -13.81 3.29
N GLY A 80 1.29 -12.73 2.49
CA GLY A 80 0.18 -11.97 1.94
C GLY A 80 0.65 -10.69 1.27
N ALA A 81 -0.30 -9.92 0.73
CA ALA A 81 -0.02 -8.59 0.20
C ALA A 81 -0.99 -7.55 0.73
N ILE A 82 -0.49 -6.33 0.88
CA ILE A 82 -1.26 -5.13 1.17
C ILE A 82 -0.99 -4.16 0.03
N VAL A 83 -2.04 -3.69 -0.64
CA VAL A 83 -1.94 -2.70 -1.71
C VAL A 83 -2.74 -1.46 -1.31
N LEU A 84 -2.04 -0.34 -1.22
CA LEU A 84 -2.67 0.95 -1.02
C LEU A 84 -2.75 1.68 -2.37
N ALA A 85 -3.94 2.11 -2.77
CA ALA A 85 -4.15 2.84 -4.00
C ALA A 85 -5.04 4.06 -3.73
N GLY A 86 -4.45 5.26 -3.75
CA GLY A 86 -5.22 6.50 -3.64
C GLY A 86 -5.77 6.96 -4.98
N ALA A 87 -6.62 7.98 -4.93
CA ALA A 87 -7.29 8.53 -6.11
C ALA A 87 -6.29 9.03 -7.15
N ILE A 88 -6.70 9.07 -8.42
CA ILE A 88 -5.93 9.71 -9.49
C ILE A 88 -6.60 11.06 -9.75
N VAL A 89 -5.93 12.15 -9.36
CA VAL A 89 -6.37 13.50 -9.70
C VAL A 89 -5.91 13.83 -11.13
N PRO A 90 -6.80 14.32 -12.01
CA PRO A 90 -6.38 14.78 -13.34
C PRO A 90 -5.31 15.87 -13.24
N GLY A 91 -4.10 15.57 -13.69
CA GLY A 91 -2.95 16.47 -13.57
C GLY A 91 -1.66 15.86 -14.08
N LYS A 92 -0.59 16.65 -14.06
CA LYS A 92 0.77 16.15 -14.33
C LYS A 92 1.43 15.82 -13.00
N TYR A 93 1.80 14.56 -12.84
CA TYR A 93 2.64 14.12 -11.74
C TYR A 93 4.12 14.42 -12.04
N ILE A 94 4.84 14.93 -11.04
CA ILE A 94 6.23 15.37 -11.23
C ILE A 94 7.19 14.19 -11.41
N ARG A 95 6.93 13.05 -10.77
CA ARG A 95 7.83 11.89 -10.78
C ARG A 95 7.12 10.55 -11.01
N GLY A 96 6.35 10.10 -10.02
CA GLY A 96 5.61 8.83 -10.08
C GLY A 96 4.13 9.07 -10.37
N THR A 97 3.44 8.07 -10.92
CA THR A 97 1.97 8.09 -11.01
C THR A 97 1.39 7.05 -10.06
N PRO A 98 0.25 7.31 -9.40
CA PRO A 98 -0.44 6.28 -8.63
C PRO A 98 -0.69 5.01 -9.44
N ILE A 99 -0.87 3.89 -8.76
CA ILE A 99 -1.19 2.60 -9.38
C ILE A 99 -2.53 2.69 -10.13
N SER A 100 -2.55 2.21 -11.36
CA SER A 100 -3.79 2.12 -12.14
C SER A 100 -4.57 0.84 -11.81
N ARG A 101 -5.89 0.84 -12.05
CA ARG A 101 -6.73 -0.37 -11.93
C ARG A 101 -6.17 -1.54 -12.74
N GLY A 102 -5.72 -1.28 -13.97
CA GLY A 102 -5.14 -2.32 -14.83
C GLY A 102 -3.82 -2.89 -14.32
N GLU A 103 -3.01 -2.11 -13.60
CA GLU A 103 -1.82 -2.61 -12.92
C GLU A 103 -2.19 -3.48 -11.71
N LEU A 104 -3.19 -3.07 -10.93
CA LEU A 104 -3.70 -3.87 -9.84
C LEU A 104 -4.31 -5.19 -10.33
N ASP A 105 -5.09 -5.18 -11.42
CA ASP A 105 -5.65 -6.41 -12.01
C ASP A 105 -4.53 -7.38 -12.45
N LYS A 106 -3.44 -6.86 -13.05
CA LYS A 106 -2.26 -7.67 -13.41
C LYS A 106 -1.55 -8.22 -12.18
N PHE A 107 -1.38 -7.41 -11.14
CA PHE A 107 -0.80 -7.85 -9.87
C PHE A 107 -1.63 -8.97 -9.23
N LEU A 108 -2.95 -8.79 -9.14
CA LEU A 108 -3.86 -9.79 -8.56
C LEU A 108 -3.89 -11.10 -9.36
N ALA A 109 -3.73 -11.03 -10.69
CA ALA A 109 -3.72 -12.20 -11.56
C ALA A 109 -2.47 -13.09 -11.39
N ILE A 110 -1.33 -12.50 -11.02
CA ILE A 110 -0.09 -13.25 -10.77
C ILE A 110 0.07 -13.66 -9.31
N PHE A 111 -0.53 -12.90 -8.37
CA PHE A 111 -0.39 -13.14 -6.94
C PHE A 111 -1.11 -14.45 -6.55
N PRO A 112 -0.49 -15.38 -5.82
CA PRO A 112 -1.05 -16.70 -5.53
C PRO A 112 -2.43 -16.63 -4.87
N TYR A 113 -3.43 -17.32 -5.43
CA TYR A 113 -4.84 -17.23 -5.01
C TYR A 113 -5.09 -17.61 -3.54
N GLU A 114 -4.24 -18.46 -2.96
CA GLU A 114 -4.37 -18.96 -1.59
C GLU A 114 -3.87 -17.97 -0.53
N GLN A 115 -3.16 -16.92 -0.92
CA GLN A 115 -2.65 -15.93 0.03
C GLN A 115 -3.63 -14.75 0.18
N PRO A 116 -3.76 -14.20 1.39
CA PRO A 116 -4.55 -12.99 1.64
C PRO A 116 -4.02 -11.79 0.86
N VAL A 117 -4.94 -10.99 0.32
CA VAL A 117 -4.65 -9.67 -0.23
C VAL A 117 -5.58 -8.65 0.41
N LEU A 118 -5.00 -7.62 1.02
CA LEU A 118 -5.69 -6.44 1.53
C LEU A 118 -5.51 -5.29 0.54
N CYS A 119 -6.60 -4.73 0.04
CA CYS A 119 -6.58 -3.52 -0.76
C CYS A 119 -7.26 -2.36 -0.02
N GLY A 120 -6.70 -1.17 -0.11
CA GLY A 120 -7.24 0.04 0.52
C GLY A 120 -6.89 1.32 -0.22
N GLY A 121 -7.34 2.45 0.32
CA GLY A 121 -7.20 3.78 -0.32
C GLY A 121 -8.44 4.18 -1.14
N TRP A 122 -8.54 5.46 -1.51
CA TRP A 122 -9.76 5.96 -2.16
C TRP A 122 -10.00 5.42 -3.57
N ALA A 123 -8.95 5.10 -4.34
CA ALA A 123 -9.17 4.52 -5.67
C ALA A 123 -9.84 3.16 -5.59
N ILE A 124 -9.50 2.33 -4.60
CA ILE A 124 -10.19 1.06 -4.36
C ILE A 124 -11.68 1.29 -4.14
N LYS A 125 -12.05 2.25 -3.28
CA LYS A 125 -13.46 2.58 -3.02
C LYS A 125 -14.16 3.05 -4.29
N HIS A 126 -13.52 3.91 -5.07
CA HIS A 126 -14.09 4.42 -6.32
C HIS A 126 -14.26 3.32 -7.37
N TRP A 127 -13.24 2.49 -7.60
CA TRP A 127 -13.32 1.38 -8.54
C TRP A 127 -14.41 0.38 -8.14
N ARG A 128 -14.56 0.09 -6.85
CA ARG A 128 -15.65 -0.76 -6.32
C ARG A 128 -17.03 -0.16 -6.64
N TYR A 129 -17.19 1.15 -6.45
CA TYR A 129 -18.42 1.86 -6.82
C TYR A 129 -18.70 1.77 -8.33
N ASP A 130 -17.64 1.82 -9.16
CA ASP A 130 -17.71 1.65 -10.62
C ASP A 130 -17.79 0.18 -11.08
N GLY A 131 -18.10 -0.75 -10.16
CA GLY A 131 -18.35 -2.16 -10.48
C GLY A 131 -17.12 -3.07 -10.52
N TRP A 132 -15.94 -2.60 -10.14
CA TRP A 132 -14.75 -3.45 -10.03
C TRP A 132 -14.94 -4.54 -8.97
N THR A 133 -14.96 -5.80 -9.41
CA THR A 133 -15.20 -6.96 -8.55
C THR A 133 -14.33 -8.13 -9.00
N PRO A 134 -13.03 -8.16 -8.61
CA PRO A 134 -12.15 -9.26 -8.96
C PRO A 134 -12.68 -10.59 -8.41
N LEU A 135 -12.64 -11.65 -9.24
CA LEU A 135 -12.99 -13.01 -8.84
C LEU A 135 -11.84 -13.64 -8.05
N ARG A 136 -11.64 -13.16 -6.81
CA ARG A 136 -10.60 -13.63 -5.88
C ARG A 136 -11.20 -13.75 -4.48
N SER A 137 -11.25 -14.96 -3.94
CA SER A 137 -11.89 -15.24 -2.64
C SER A 137 -11.15 -14.64 -1.45
N LYS A 138 -9.81 -14.65 -1.47
CA LYS A 138 -8.95 -14.09 -0.41
C LYS A 138 -8.54 -12.64 -0.68
N LEU A 139 -9.42 -11.86 -1.31
CA LEU A 139 -9.25 -10.41 -1.49
C LEU A 139 -10.19 -9.67 -0.55
N PHE A 140 -9.63 -8.81 0.30
CA PHE A 140 -10.40 -7.91 1.14
C PHE A 140 -10.14 -6.46 0.72
N CYS A 141 -11.20 -5.71 0.43
CA CYS A 141 -11.11 -4.29 0.10
C CYS A 141 -11.61 -3.48 1.30
N ALA A 142 -10.70 -2.88 2.06
CA ALA A 142 -11.05 -2.12 3.25
C ALA A 142 -11.85 -0.85 2.90
N VAL A 143 -13.01 -0.69 3.53
CA VAL A 143 -13.87 0.49 3.37
C VAL A 143 -13.56 1.56 4.44
N ASN A 144 -13.08 1.13 5.60
CA ASN A 144 -12.65 1.98 6.71
C ASN A 144 -11.13 2.13 6.70
N ASP A 145 -10.48 2.00 7.86
CA ASP A 145 -9.05 2.21 8.06
C ASP A 145 -8.29 0.92 7.68
N VAL A 146 -7.35 1.03 6.73
CA VAL A 146 -6.64 -0.13 6.15
C VAL A 146 -5.75 -0.83 7.18
N ASP A 147 -5.02 -0.03 7.94
CA ASP A 147 -4.20 -0.43 9.07
C ASP A 147 -5.02 -1.11 10.17
N ALA A 148 -6.18 -0.57 10.56
CA ALA A 148 -7.03 -1.24 11.55
C ALA A 148 -7.64 -2.55 11.05
N SER A 149 -8.01 -2.61 9.76
CA SER A 149 -8.45 -3.86 9.13
C SER A 149 -7.35 -4.91 9.07
N LEU A 150 -6.10 -4.49 8.81
CA LEU A 150 -4.92 -5.36 8.85
C LEU A 150 -4.68 -5.88 10.26
N ASP A 151 -4.68 -5.01 11.26
CA ASP A 151 -4.49 -5.40 12.65
C ASP A 151 -5.55 -6.40 13.12
N HIS A 152 -6.81 -6.18 12.75
CA HIS A 152 -7.87 -7.14 13.07
C HIS A 152 -7.57 -8.52 12.46
N TYR A 153 -7.24 -8.58 11.16
CA TYR A 153 -6.92 -9.83 10.50
C TYR A 153 -5.72 -10.55 11.09
N LEU A 154 -4.65 -9.82 11.40
CA LEU A 154 -3.46 -10.40 12.02
C LEU A 154 -3.75 -10.92 13.45
N SER A 155 -4.78 -10.40 14.12
CA SER A 155 -5.21 -10.84 15.46
C SER A 155 -6.16 -12.02 15.44
N THR A 156 -7.06 -12.08 14.46
CA THR A 156 -8.19 -13.03 14.48
C THR A 156 -8.13 -14.07 13.37
N GLY A 157 -7.37 -13.82 12.30
CA GLY A 157 -7.41 -14.59 11.06
C GLY A 157 -8.61 -14.26 10.16
N GLU A 158 -9.47 -13.31 10.54
CA GLU A 158 -10.68 -12.93 9.82
C GLU A 158 -10.64 -11.47 9.40
N TRP A 159 -11.17 -11.16 8.21
CA TRP A 159 -11.23 -9.78 7.74
C TRP A 159 -12.42 -9.03 8.32
N SER A 160 -12.20 -7.78 8.74
CA SER A 160 -13.26 -6.87 9.18
C SER A 160 -12.98 -5.43 8.74
N HIS A 161 -14.04 -4.65 8.49
CA HIS A 161 -13.94 -3.22 8.19
C HIS A 161 -13.77 -2.43 9.49
N SER A 162 -12.55 -2.40 10.02
CA SER A 162 -12.22 -1.82 11.32
C SER A 162 -11.92 -0.33 11.24
N LYS A 163 -12.10 0.36 12.37
CA LYS A 163 -11.65 1.74 12.57
C LYS A 163 -10.63 1.77 13.69
N ARG A 164 -9.66 2.67 13.59
CA ARG A 164 -8.66 2.89 14.63
C ARG A 164 -9.29 3.41 15.91
N THR A 165 -8.75 3.00 17.05
CA THR A 165 -8.85 3.76 18.29
C THR A 165 -7.79 4.86 18.35
N ALA A 166 -7.90 5.78 19.31
CA ALA A 166 -6.90 6.84 19.49
C ALA A 166 -5.52 6.28 19.89
N GLU A 167 -5.52 5.20 20.67
CA GLU A 167 -4.32 4.48 21.09
C GLU A 167 -3.64 3.83 19.89
N GLN A 168 -4.40 3.08 19.07
CA GLN A 168 -3.90 2.46 17.85
C GLN A 168 -3.34 3.50 16.87
N TRP A 169 -4.04 4.63 16.70
CA TRP A 169 -3.55 5.71 15.84
C TRP A 169 -2.21 6.26 16.32
N SER A 170 -2.09 6.55 17.62
CA SER A 170 -0.85 7.07 18.21
C SER A 170 0.31 6.08 18.10
N GLU A 171 0.04 4.81 18.41
CA GLU A 171 1.03 3.73 18.36
C GLU A 171 1.55 3.52 16.93
N TRP A 172 0.64 3.36 15.97
CA TRP A 172 1.02 3.06 14.59
C TRP A 172 1.61 4.26 13.87
N ALA A 173 1.30 5.49 14.31
CA ALA A 173 2.00 6.68 13.85
C ALA A 173 3.48 6.70 14.27
N LEU A 174 3.75 6.35 15.54
CA LEU A 174 5.13 6.28 16.04
C LEU A 174 5.91 5.11 15.44
N ALA A 175 5.29 3.94 15.32
CA ALA A 175 5.89 2.77 14.68
C ALA A 175 6.14 3.03 13.18
N GLY A 176 5.15 3.61 12.50
CA GLY A 176 5.23 3.98 11.08
C GLY A 176 6.36 4.95 10.76
N ALA A 177 6.69 5.86 11.68
CA ALA A 177 7.82 6.79 11.55
C ALA A 177 9.19 6.11 11.53
N ARG A 178 9.30 4.86 12.02
CA ARG A 178 10.54 4.06 12.04
C ARG A 178 10.54 2.93 11.01
N SER A 179 9.45 2.81 10.26
CA SER A 179 9.18 1.66 9.41
C SER A 179 10.03 1.61 8.14
N LYS A 180 10.01 0.48 7.42
CA LYS A 180 10.66 0.32 6.10
C LYS A 180 10.18 1.35 5.06
N ALA A 181 8.95 1.86 5.16
CA ALA A 181 8.46 2.94 4.28
C ALA A 181 9.20 4.28 4.47
N VAL A 182 9.91 4.44 5.59
CA VAL A 182 10.75 5.62 5.88
C VAL A 182 12.22 5.29 5.68
N THR A 183 12.66 4.14 6.18
CA THR A 183 14.09 3.78 6.25
C THR A 183 14.65 3.16 4.98
N THR A 184 13.79 2.70 4.07
CA THR A 184 14.21 2.03 2.81
C THR A 184 13.57 2.64 1.56
N HIS A 185 12.85 3.76 1.71
CA HIS A 185 12.19 4.42 0.60
C HIS A 185 13.22 4.86 -0.46
N PRO A 186 12.94 4.68 -1.77
CA PRO A 186 13.86 5.05 -2.85
C PRO A 186 14.35 6.50 -2.81
N ASP A 187 13.49 7.41 -2.38
CA ASP A 187 13.78 8.84 -2.31
C ASP A 187 14.46 9.28 -1.00
N LEU A 188 14.76 8.34 -0.08
CA LEU A 188 15.40 8.66 1.20
C LEU A 188 16.82 9.21 1.00
N LEU A 189 17.56 8.64 0.05
CA LEU A 189 18.93 9.02 -0.26
C LEU A 189 19.07 9.29 -1.76
N THR A 190 19.93 10.23 -2.11
CA THR A 190 20.42 10.39 -3.49
C THR A 190 21.44 9.30 -3.83
N GLU A 191 21.76 9.13 -5.12
CA GLU A 191 22.73 8.12 -5.58
C GLU A 191 24.13 8.28 -4.95
N ASP A 192 24.51 9.50 -4.58
CA ASP A 192 25.77 9.84 -3.90
C ASP A 192 25.68 9.75 -2.36
N GLY A 193 24.56 9.25 -1.81
CA GLY A 193 24.38 8.97 -0.39
C GLY A 193 23.99 10.17 0.49
N ARG A 194 23.66 11.32 -0.10
CA ARG A 194 23.11 12.47 0.64
C ARG A 194 21.61 12.27 0.90
N ALA A 195 21.04 13.06 1.81
CA ALA A 195 19.60 13.08 2.04
C ALA A 195 18.86 13.39 0.73
N GLY A 196 17.96 12.50 0.35
CA GLY A 196 17.09 12.65 -0.80
C GLY A 196 15.90 13.57 -0.48
N PRO A 197 15.04 13.84 -1.47
CA PRO A 197 13.97 14.80 -1.34
C PRO A 197 12.76 14.26 -0.53
N LEU A 198 12.81 13.05 0.02
CA LEU A 198 11.66 12.43 0.69
C LEU A 198 11.04 13.34 1.75
N THR A 199 9.76 13.64 1.57
CA THR A 199 8.95 14.48 2.45
C THR A 199 7.89 13.64 3.12
N TYR A 200 7.74 13.78 4.44
CA TYR A 200 6.82 12.97 5.23
C TYR A 200 5.54 13.74 5.55
N GLU A 201 4.39 13.20 5.19
CA GLU A 201 3.11 13.82 5.52
C GLU A 201 2.66 13.45 6.93
N LEU A 202 2.27 14.44 7.72
CA LEU A 202 1.79 14.24 9.09
C LEU A 202 0.27 14.41 9.14
N GLU A 203 -0.45 13.38 9.60
CA GLU A 203 -1.87 13.48 9.92
C GLU A 203 -2.00 14.22 11.27
N LEU A 204 -2.54 15.45 11.25
CA LEU A 204 -2.76 16.24 12.46
C LEU A 204 -4.14 16.01 13.08
N TYR A 205 -5.12 15.61 12.25
CA TYR A 205 -6.48 15.29 12.66
C TYR A 205 -7.10 14.32 11.66
N GLN A 206 -7.92 13.39 12.12
CA GLN A 206 -8.74 12.58 11.24
C GLN A 206 -9.96 13.41 10.82
N GLY A 207 -10.16 13.61 9.51
CA GLY A 207 -11.26 14.42 8.99
C GLY A 207 -12.63 13.86 9.38
N CYS A 208 -13.56 14.73 9.80
CA CYS A 208 -14.94 14.32 10.08
C CYS A 208 -15.63 13.80 8.81
N VAL A 209 -16.44 12.75 8.95
CA VAL A 209 -17.29 12.25 7.85
C VAL A 209 -18.18 13.37 7.35
N ARG A 210 -17.95 13.79 6.09
CA ARG A 210 -18.79 14.77 5.41
C ARG A 210 -19.94 14.00 4.76
N PHE A 211 -21.13 14.07 5.36
CA PHE A 211 -22.33 13.60 4.66
C PHE A 211 -22.64 14.56 3.51
N LYS A 212 -23.35 14.09 2.47
CA LYS A 212 -23.87 14.96 1.38
C LYS A 212 -24.66 16.19 1.89
N ARG A 213 -25.11 16.17 3.15
CA ARG A 213 -25.84 17.24 3.83
C ARG A 213 -25.03 18.00 4.89
N GLY A 214 -23.70 17.88 4.90
CA GLY A 214 -22.80 18.51 5.89
C GLY A 214 -22.40 17.58 7.03
N CYS A 215 -21.52 18.06 7.92
CA CYS A 215 -21.19 17.36 9.16
C CYS A 215 -22.43 17.33 10.06
N LYS A 216 -22.79 16.15 10.57
CA LYS A 216 -23.70 16.06 11.72
C LYS A 216 -22.90 16.22 13.00
#